data_AF-A0A5B8RG53-F1
#
_entry.id   AF-A0A5B8RG53-F1
#
_cell.length_a   1.000
_cell.length_b   1.000
_cell.length_c   1.000
_cell.angle_alpha   90.00
_cell.angle_beta   90.00
_cell.angle_gamma   90.00
#
_symmetry.space_group_name_H-M   'P 1'
#
loop_
_entity.id
_entity.type
_entity.pdbx_description
1 polymer ?
#
loop_
_entity_poly.entity_id
_entity_poly.type
_entity_poly.pdbx_seq_one_letter_code
_entity_poly.pdbx_strand_id
1 'polypeptide(L)'
;MPAAGGFSRSVVNFDAGARTQVAALITAGLVGVVAAFFTGWFAFLPKAVLAAIIVVAIWQLIDFRGAIETTRYDRGDGATLIATVAGVLGFGLEPGLVAGIALSLFLYVWRSSRPHMAVIGRIPGTEHFRNVERHEVVCDPRRVLLRIDENIYFANAEPVRDFVLAALDRHPDAEAAVLVMSSVSYIDSSGLEMLEALHADLQAQSVALHLAEVKGPVADRLAQTHLWHGLPESHHHLSVAAAVDALGGDGGNETTAAATRHRIHGPDRPAG
;
A
#
# COMPACT_ATOMS: atom_id res chain seq x y z
N MET A 1 -30.21 18.48 -18.39
CA MET A 1 -29.37 18.08 -17.25
C MET A 1 -29.09 16.59 -17.36
N PRO A 2 -27.85 16.13 -17.12
CA PRO A 2 -27.57 14.70 -17.11
C PRO A 2 -28.41 14.00 -16.03
N ALA A 3 -29.00 12.85 -16.37
CA ALA A 3 -29.79 12.07 -15.44
C ALA A 3 -28.90 11.04 -14.73
N ALA A 4 -28.78 11.15 -13.41
CA ALA A 4 -28.14 10.15 -12.56
C ALA A 4 -29.20 9.43 -11.70
N GLY A 5 -28.87 8.22 -11.24
CA GLY A 5 -29.70 7.50 -10.28
C GLY A 5 -29.82 8.28 -8.97
N GLY A 6 -31.05 8.59 -8.54
CA GLY A 6 -31.28 9.27 -7.27
C GLY A 6 -31.28 8.29 -6.10
N PHE A 7 -30.28 8.34 -5.22
CA PHE A 7 -30.14 7.45 -4.06
C PHE A 7 -31.44 7.33 -3.25
N SER A 8 -32.05 8.46 -2.90
CA SER A 8 -33.33 8.50 -2.16
C SER A 8 -34.49 7.80 -2.90
N ARG A 9 -34.52 7.86 -4.25
CA ARG A 9 -35.57 7.19 -5.04
C ARG A 9 -35.33 5.68 -5.11
N SER A 10 -34.08 5.26 -5.22
CA SER A 10 -33.72 3.83 -5.26
C SER A 10 -34.00 3.13 -3.93
N VAL A 11 -33.69 3.78 -2.79
CA VAL A 11 -33.96 3.24 -1.45
C VAL A 11 -35.47 3.07 -1.24
N VAL A 12 -36.26 4.11 -1.50
CA VAL A 12 -37.72 4.04 -1.37
C VAL A 12 -38.33 2.98 -2.30
N ASN A 13 -37.82 2.86 -3.52
CA ASN A 13 -38.31 1.87 -4.48
C ASN A 13 -37.96 0.43 -4.04
N PHE A 14 -36.77 0.24 -3.45
CA PHE A 14 -36.35 -1.03 -2.87
C PHE A 14 -37.21 -1.40 -1.64
N ASP A 15 -37.41 -0.46 -0.73
CA ASP A 15 -38.24 -0.65 0.47
C ASP A 15 -39.73 -0.90 0.13
N ALA A 16 -40.21 -0.33 -0.98
CA ALA A 16 -41.54 -0.61 -1.54
C ALA A 16 -41.67 -2.00 -2.20
N GLY A 17 -40.59 -2.80 -2.22
CA GLY A 17 -40.58 -4.16 -2.76
C GLY A 17 -40.40 -4.25 -4.28
N ALA A 18 -39.90 -3.20 -4.94
CA ALA A 18 -39.67 -3.23 -6.38
C ALA A 18 -38.54 -4.22 -6.74
N ARG A 19 -38.83 -5.16 -7.64
CA ARG A 19 -37.88 -6.20 -8.09
C ARG A 19 -37.51 -6.11 -9.56
N THR A 20 -38.19 -5.26 -10.33
CA THR A 20 -38.00 -5.13 -11.79
C THR A 20 -37.98 -3.67 -12.22
N GLN A 21 -37.41 -3.38 -13.40
CA GLN A 21 -37.38 -2.04 -13.99
C GLN A 21 -38.77 -1.49 -14.31
N VAL A 22 -39.82 -2.32 -14.29
CA VAL A 22 -41.21 -1.90 -14.46
C VAL A 22 -41.61 -0.86 -13.40
N ALA A 23 -41.08 -0.94 -12.18
CA ALA A 23 -41.32 0.07 -11.16
C ALA A 23 -40.83 1.47 -11.56
N ALA A 24 -39.70 1.56 -12.28
CA ALA A 24 -39.21 2.83 -12.81
C ALA A 24 -40.11 3.36 -13.94
N LEU A 25 -40.66 2.48 -14.78
CA LEU A 25 -41.60 2.84 -15.85
C LEU A 25 -42.92 3.37 -15.27
N ILE A 26 -43.46 2.71 -14.24
CA ILE A 26 -44.65 3.16 -13.50
C ILE A 26 -44.38 4.53 -12.86
N THR A 27 -43.22 4.70 -12.20
CA THR A 27 -42.82 5.97 -11.59
C THR A 27 -42.74 7.08 -12.64
N ALA A 28 -42.11 6.82 -13.78
CA ALA A 28 -42.02 7.80 -14.88
C ALA A 28 -43.41 8.17 -15.43
N GLY A 29 -44.30 7.18 -15.61
CA GLY A 29 -45.68 7.41 -16.03
C GLY A 29 -46.46 8.27 -15.03
N LEU A 30 -46.36 7.96 -13.74
CA LEU A 30 -47.01 8.72 -12.67
C LEU A 30 -46.51 10.17 -12.61
N VAL A 31 -45.19 10.37 -12.72
CA VAL A 31 -44.59 11.71 -12.81
C VAL A 31 -45.13 12.46 -14.04
N GLY A 32 -45.27 11.79 -15.18
CA GLY A 32 -45.89 12.36 -16.39
C GLY A 32 -47.33 12.80 -16.19
N VAL A 33 -48.16 11.98 -15.53
CA VAL A 33 -49.55 12.32 -15.19
C VAL A 33 -49.61 13.51 -14.23
N VAL A 34 -48.80 13.52 -13.17
CA VAL A 34 -48.73 14.63 -12.21
C VAL A 34 -48.31 15.92 -12.92
N ALA A 35 -47.31 15.87 -13.79
CA ALA A 35 -46.86 17.04 -14.57
C ALA A 35 -47.94 17.55 -15.54
N ALA A 36 -48.72 16.66 -16.17
CA ALA A 36 -49.74 17.06 -17.14
C ALA A 36 -50.97 17.71 -16.49
N PHE A 37 -51.42 17.19 -15.33
CA PHE A 37 -52.72 17.58 -14.76
C PHE A 37 -52.62 18.36 -13.44
N PHE A 38 -51.55 18.20 -12.66
CA PHE A 38 -51.47 18.70 -11.28
C PHE A 38 -50.46 19.85 -11.10
N THR A 39 -49.74 20.26 -12.14
CA THR A 39 -48.73 21.34 -12.07
C THR A 39 -49.27 22.64 -11.44
N GLY A 40 -50.54 23.00 -11.69
CA GLY A 40 -51.16 24.18 -11.10
C GLY A 40 -51.23 24.16 -9.57
N TRP A 41 -51.35 22.99 -8.95
CA TRP A 41 -51.35 22.84 -7.49
C TRP A 41 -49.93 22.89 -6.91
N PHE A 42 -48.97 22.30 -7.61
CA PHE A 42 -47.56 22.31 -7.19
C PHE A 42 -46.90 23.69 -7.37
N ALA A 43 -47.45 24.57 -8.21
CA ALA A 43 -46.93 25.92 -8.41
C ALA A 43 -46.92 26.77 -7.12
N PHE A 44 -47.81 26.47 -6.16
CA PHE A 44 -47.92 27.17 -4.88
C PHE A 44 -46.99 26.62 -3.78
N LEU A 45 -46.19 25.58 -4.07
CA LEU A 45 -45.28 25.01 -3.09
C LEU A 45 -44.22 26.02 -2.66
N PRO A 46 -44.10 26.32 -1.36
CA PRO A 46 -43.05 27.18 -0.86
C PRO A 46 -41.68 26.55 -1.13
N LYS A 47 -40.70 27.37 -1.56
CA LYS A 47 -39.30 26.93 -1.73
C LYS A 47 -38.72 26.29 -0.46
N ALA A 48 -39.21 26.68 0.71
CA ALA A 48 -38.83 26.10 2.00
C ALA A 48 -39.13 24.59 2.08
N VAL A 49 -40.26 24.12 1.52
CA VAL A 49 -40.61 22.69 1.52
C VAL A 49 -39.64 21.90 0.65
N LEU A 50 -39.29 22.43 -0.53
CA LEU A 50 -38.32 21.80 -1.43
C LEU A 50 -36.93 21.75 -0.78
N ALA A 51 -36.51 22.84 -0.12
CA ALA A 51 -35.24 22.89 0.60
C ALA A 51 -35.20 21.87 1.76
N ALA A 52 -36.28 21.75 2.53
CA ALA A 52 -36.38 20.78 3.61
C ALA A 52 -36.24 19.34 3.11
N ILE A 53 -36.88 18.99 1.98
CA ILE A 53 -36.75 17.67 1.36
C ILE A 53 -35.30 17.38 0.97
N ILE A 54 -34.60 18.37 0.39
CA ILE A 54 -33.19 18.23 0.01
C ILE A 54 -32.30 18.04 1.25
N VAL A 55 -32.49 18.85 2.29
CA VAL A 55 -31.69 18.76 3.53
C VAL A 55 -31.89 17.41 4.21
N VAL A 56 -33.13 16.92 4.33
CA VAL A 56 -33.42 15.61 4.93
C VAL A 56 -32.78 14.48 4.12
N ALA A 57 -32.81 14.56 2.79
CA ALA A 57 -32.17 13.56 1.94
C ALA A 57 -30.64 13.55 2.08
N ILE A 58 -30.00 14.72 2.15
CA ILE A 58 -28.55 14.84 2.31
C ILE A 58 -28.11 14.45 3.71
N TRP A 59 -28.91 14.76 4.74
CA TRP A 59 -28.58 14.43 6.13
C TRP A 59 -28.31 12.94 6.33
N GLN A 60 -29.04 12.07 5.63
CA GLN A 60 -28.85 10.63 5.67
C GLN A 60 -27.58 10.14 4.94
N LEU A 61 -27.00 10.98 4.07
CA LEU A 61 -25.80 10.67 3.30
C LEU A 61 -24.52 11.05 4.04
N ILE A 62 -24.60 11.97 5.01
CA ILE A 62 -23.41 12.45 5.73
C ILE A 62 -23.03 11.43 6.81
N ASP A 63 -21.91 10.73 6.59
CA ASP A 63 -21.32 9.83 7.58
C ASP A 63 -20.20 10.51 8.36
N PHE A 64 -20.56 11.20 9.44
CA PHE A 64 -19.60 11.81 10.35
C PHE A 64 -18.73 10.78 11.10
N ARG A 65 -19.30 9.61 11.40
CA ARG A 65 -18.60 8.58 12.18
C ARG A 65 -17.48 7.97 11.34
N GLY A 66 -17.78 7.62 10.09
CA GLY A 66 -16.79 7.14 9.13
C GLY A 66 -15.64 8.15 8.93
N ALA A 67 -15.95 9.45 8.81
CA ALA A 67 -14.92 10.48 8.67
C ALA A 67 -13.95 10.54 9.88
N ILE A 68 -14.48 10.40 11.11
CA ILE A 68 -13.68 10.37 12.34
C ILE A 68 -12.85 9.09 12.43
N GLU A 69 -13.45 7.93 12.13
CA GLU A 69 -12.77 6.64 12.15
C GLU A 69 -11.61 6.60 11.14
N THR A 70 -11.84 7.07 9.90
CA THR A 70 -10.80 7.19 8.87
C THR A 70 -9.65 8.09 9.33
N THR A 71 -9.96 9.27 9.88
CA THR A 71 -8.93 10.23 10.31
C THR A 71 -8.10 9.71 11.50
N ARG A 72 -8.71 8.90 12.38
CA ARG A 72 -8.01 8.24 13.50
C ARG A 72 -7.12 7.10 13.04
N TYR A 73 -7.54 6.37 12.01
CA TYR A 73 -6.79 5.23 11.48
C TYR A 73 -5.61 5.67 10.59
N ASP A 74 -5.87 6.56 9.62
CA ASP A 74 -4.87 7.13 8.73
C ASP A 74 -5.09 8.64 8.60
N ARG A 75 -4.17 9.43 9.18
CA ARG A 75 -4.24 10.89 9.13
C ARG A 75 -4.15 11.45 7.71
N GLY A 76 -3.46 10.77 6.80
CA GLY A 76 -3.36 11.18 5.40
C GLY A 76 -4.69 11.01 4.65
N ASP A 77 -5.42 9.93 4.93
CA ASP A 77 -6.76 9.74 4.35
C ASP A 77 -7.76 10.73 4.95
N GLY A 78 -7.67 10.99 6.26
CA GLY A 78 -8.44 12.06 6.92
C GLY A 78 -8.16 13.45 6.35
N ALA A 79 -6.88 13.78 6.12
CA ALA A 79 -6.48 15.05 5.48
C ALA A 79 -7.04 15.16 4.06
N THR A 80 -7.04 14.07 3.31
CA THR A 80 -7.61 14.02 1.95
C THR A 80 -9.11 14.26 1.95
N LEU A 81 -9.83 13.67 2.91
CA LEU A 81 -11.27 13.89 3.09
C LEU A 81 -11.58 15.36 3.39
N ILE A 82 -10.86 15.97 4.34
CA ILE A 82 -11.03 17.38 4.70
C ILE A 82 -10.68 18.29 3.51
N ALA A 83 -9.57 18.03 2.83
CA ALA A 83 -9.14 18.81 1.66
C ALA A 83 -10.15 18.71 0.52
N THR A 84 -10.74 17.54 0.27
CA THR A 84 -11.76 17.34 -0.75
C THR A 84 -13.04 18.11 -0.42
N VAL A 85 -13.51 18.03 0.83
CA VAL A 85 -14.69 18.80 1.29
C VAL A 85 -14.44 20.29 1.17
N ALA A 86 -13.29 20.78 1.66
CA ALA A 86 -12.91 22.18 1.55
C ALA A 86 -12.81 22.62 0.08
N GLY A 87 -12.24 21.78 -0.78
CA GLY A 87 -12.14 22.01 -2.22
C GLY A 87 -13.51 22.13 -2.89
N VAL A 88 -14.44 21.24 -2.59
CA VAL A 88 -15.81 21.28 -3.13
C VAL A 88 -16.57 22.51 -2.64
N LEU A 89 -16.44 22.87 -1.37
CA LEU A 89 -17.10 24.05 -0.80
C LEU A 89 -16.52 25.37 -1.32
N GLY A 90 -15.20 25.43 -1.56
CA GLY A 90 -14.50 26.64 -1.99
C GLY A 90 -14.52 26.87 -3.51
N PHE A 91 -14.35 25.81 -4.30
CA PHE A 91 -14.16 25.91 -5.75
C PHE A 91 -15.30 25.26 -6.55
N GLY A 92 -16.22 24.56 -5.90
CA GLY A 92 -17.32 23.82 -6.54
C GLY A 92 -17.02 22.33 -6.73
N LEU A 93 -18.05 21.59 -7.12
CA LEU A 93 -18.01 20.12 -7.18
C LEU A 93 -16.94 19.58 -8.13
N GLU A 94 -16.89 20.09 -9.36
CA GLU A 94 -15.95 19.61 -10.40
C GLU A 94 -14.47 19.78 -9.99
N PRO A 95 -13.97 20.99 -9.69
CA PRO A 95 -12.57 21.16 -9.29
C PRO A 95 -12.27 20.53 -7.93
N GLY A 96 -13.22 20.55 -6.99
CA GLY A 96 -13.04 19.92 -5.67
C GLY A 96 -12.85 18.40 -5.76
N LEU A 97 -13.61 17.73 -6.62
CA LEU A 97 -13.48 16.29 -6.85
C LEU A 97 -12.15 15.94 -7.52
N VAL A 98 -11.75 16.70 -8.56
CA VAL A 98 -10.47 16.49 -9.25
C VAL A 98 -9.30 16.67 -8.27
N ALA A 99 -9.34 17.70 -7.43
CA ALA A 99 -8.33 17.92 -6.40
C ALA A 99 -8.25 16.77 -5.39
N GLY A 100 -9.39 16.25 -4.94
CA GLY A 100 -9.46 15.11 -4.04
C GLY A 100 -8.87 13.83 -4.63
N ILE A 101 -9.18 13.53 -5.90
CA ILE A 101 -8.62 12.38 -6.62
C ILE A 101 -7.10 12.55 -6.79
N ALA A 102 -6.65 13.73 -7.22
CA ALA A 102 -5.23 14.02 -7.39
C ALA A 102 -4.45 13.87 -6.08
N LEU A 103 -4.99 14.38 -4.97
CA LEU A 103 -4.38 14.26 -3.65
C LEU A 103 -4.34 12.80 -3.18
N SER A 104 -5.41 12.03 -3.40
CA SER A 104 -5.45 10.60 -3.07
C SER A 104 -4.37 9.81 -3.80
N LEU A 105 -4.24 10.04 -5.11
CA LEU A 105 -3.20 9.42 -5.95
C LEU A 105 -1.80 9.85 -5.51
N PHE A 106 -1.61 11.14 -5.22
CA PHE A 106 -0.34 11.66 -4.73
C PHE A 106 0.07 10.99 -3.41
N LEU A 107 -0.83 10.88 -2.44
CA LEU A 107 -0.55 10.23 -1.16
C LEU A 107 -0.29 8.74 -1.32
N TYR A 108 -1.02 8.07 -2.21
CA TYR A 108 -0.76 6.67 -2.55
C TYR A 108 0.68 6.49 -3.08
N VAL A 109 1.10 7.30 -4.05
CA VAL A 109 2.46 7.28 -4.60
C VAL A 109 3.49 7.65 -3.54
N TRP A 110 3.21 8.62 -2.68
CA TRP A 110 4.11 9.03 -1.59
C TRP A 110 4.31 7.91 -0.56
N ARG A 111 3.26 7.17 -0.21
CA ARG A 111 3.36 6.06 0.74
C ARG A 111 4.12 4.88 0.14
N SER A 112 3.81 4.52 -1.09
CA SER A 112 4.47 3.42 -1.81
C SER A 112 5.92 3.73 -2.20
N SER A 113 6.28 5.02 -2.33
CA SER A 113 7.67 5.45 -2.51
C SER A 113 8.56 5.24 -1.28
N ARG A 114 7.97 5.03 -0.10
CA ARG A 114 8.68 4.80 1.17
C ARG A 114 8.24 3.49 1.80
N PRO A 115 8.55 2.35 1.13
CA PRO A 115 8.08 1.07 1.59
C PRO A 115 8.70 0.70 2.93
N HIS A 116 8.01 -0.12 3.70
CA HIS A 116 8.63 -0.74 4.86
C HIS A 116 9.72 -1.70 4.37
N MET A 117 10.90 -1.57 4.95
CA MET A 117 12.03 -2.46 4.71
C MET A 117 12.63 -2.81 6.06
N ALA A 118 13.13 -4.04 6.19
CA ALA A 118 13.60 -4.55 7.46
C ALA A 118 14.83 -5.43 7.29
N VAL A 119 15.82 -5.23 8.17
CA VAL A 119 16.82 -6.26 8.43
C VAL A 119 16.14 -7.37 9.23
N ILE A 120 16.30 -8.61 8.80
CA ILE A 120 15.67 -9.78 9.44
C ILE A 120 16.73 -10.74 9.98
N GLY A 121 16.38 -11.45 11.05
CA GLY A 121 17.19 -12.54 11.60
C GLY A 121 16.34 -13.78 11.87
N ARG A 122 16.99 -14.91 12.12
CA ARG A 122 16.31 -16.19 12.39
C ARG A 122 15.83 -16.25 13.83
N ILE A 123 14.58 -16.65 14.07
CA ILE A 123 14.09 -16.97 15.42
C ILE A 123 14.79 -18.27 15.89
N PRO A 124 15.44 -18.28 17.08
CA PRO A 124 16.19 -19.44 17.57
C PRO A 124 15.38 -20.75 17.52
N GLY A 125 15.99 -21.81 16.99
CA GLY A 125 15.36 -23.13 16.92
C GLY A 125 14.23 -23.27 15.88
N THR A 126 14.10 -22.32 14.95
CA THR A 126 13.06 -22.36 13.90
C THR A 126 13.61 -21.97 12.52
N GLU A 127 12.79 -22.10 11.48
CA GLU A 127 13.05 -21.58 10.13
C GLU A 127 12.34 -20.25 9.85
N HIS A 128 11.94 -19.52 10.90
CA HIS A 128 11.23 -18.26 10.77
C HIS A 128 12.17 -17.06 10.86
N PHE A 129 12.06 -16.15 9.89
CA PHE A 129 12.80 -14.91 9.86
C PHE A 129 11.91 -13.72 10.22
N ARG A 130 12.37 -12.89 11.15
CA ARG A 130 11.61 -11.75 11.68
C ARG A 130 12.48 -10.51 11.81
N ASN A 131 11.82 -9.35 11.79
CA ASN A 131 12.47 -8.04 11.92
C ASN A 131 13.24 -7.96 13.26
N VAL A 132 14.53 -7.63 13.17
CA VAL A 132 15.46 -7.50 14.30
C VAL A 132 15.03 -6.45 15.34
N GLU A 133 14.30 -5.43 14.92
CA GLU A 133 13.80 -4.35 15.79
C GLU A 133 12.57 -4.77 16.60
N ARG A 134 11.92 -5.88 16.24
CA ARG A 134 10.64 -6.29 16.82
C ARG A 134 10.70 -7.62 17.57
N HIS A 135 11.67 -8.48 17.29
CA HIS A 135 11.76 -9.82 17.85
C HIS A 135 13.20 -10.16 18.21
N GLU A 136 13.37 -11.03 19.21
CA GLU A 136 14.69 -11.61 19.52
C GLU A 136 15.05 -12.64 18.45
N VAL A 137 16.10 -12.35 17.70
CA VAL A 137 16.55 -13.15 16.55
C VAL A 137 18.07 -13.32 16.56
N VAL A 138 18.54 -14.37 15.88
CA VAL A 138 19.94 -14.63 15.60
C VAL A 138 20.27 -14.05 14.23
N CYS A 139 21.33 -13.25 14.19
CA CYS A 139 21.89 -12.70 12.95
C CYS A 139 23.33 -13.19 12.81
N ASP A 140 23.75 -13.40 11.57
CA ASP A 140 25.14 -13.73 11.24
C ASP A 140 25.84 -12.45 10.74
N PRO A 141 26.95 -12.02 11.35
CA PRO A 141 27.70 -10.83 10.93
C PRO A 141 28.17 -10.87 9.47
N ARG A 142 28.37 -12.06 8.88
CA ARG A 142 28.86 -12.22 7.50
C ARG A 142 27.77 -12.10 6.44
N ARG A 143 26.50 -12.05 6.84
CA ARG A 143 25.37 -11.96 5.89
C ARG A 143 24.26 -11.06 6.41
N VAL A 144 23.81 -10.15 5.57
CA VAL A 144 22.69 -9.25 5.90
C VAL A 144 21.45 -9.68 5.14
N LEU A 145 20.40 -10.08 5.88
CA LEU A 145 19.11 -10.46 5.29
C LEU A 145 18.19 -9.23 5.30
N LEU A 146 17.70 -8.83 4.13
CA LEU A 146 16.98 -7.58 3.90
C LEU A 146 15.64 -7.89 3.26
N ARG A 147 14.54 -7.63 3.97
CA ARG A 147 13.19 -7.82 3.44
C ARG A 147 12.63 -6.53 2.88
N ILE A 148 12.15 -6.60 1.63
CA ILE A 148 11.46 -5.50 0.94
C ILE A 148 9.97 -5.79 0.95
N ASP A 149 9.17 -4.94 1.61
CA ASP A 149 7.72 -5.14 1.78
C ASP A 149 6.86 -4.36 0.75
N GLU A 150 7.34 -4.17 -0.48
CA GLU A 150 6.62 -3.52 -1.59
C GLU A 150 7.21 -3.91 -2.96
N ASN A 151 6.49 -3.63 -4.05
CA ASN A 151 7.03 -3.64 -5.42
C ASN A 151 8.22 -2.68 -5.57
N ILE A 152 9.12 -2.95 -6.52
CA ILE A 152 10.28 -2.08 -6.77
C ILE A 152 10.04 -1.33 -8.08
N TYR A 153 9.92 -0.01 -8.03
CA TYR A 153 9.59 0.79 -9.20
C TYR A 153 10.20 2.20 -9.09
N PHE A 154 10.01 3.04 -10.10
CA PHE A 154 10.66 4.35 -10.20
C PHE A 154 10.57 5.21 -8.92
N ALA A 155 9.48 5.13 -8.16
CA ALA A 155 9.30 5.99 -7.00
C ALA A 155 10.05 5.53 -5.75
N ASN A 156 10.37 4.24 -5.62
CA ASN A 156 11.06 3.68 -4.44
C ASN A 156 12.42 3.03 -4.75
N ALA A 157 12.87 3.03 -6.00
CA ALA A 157 14.15 2.47 -6.40
C ALA A 157 15.32 3.02 -5.55
N GLU A 158 15.45 4.34 -5.46
CA GLU A 158 16.53 4.97 -4.68
C GLU A 158 16.42 4.69 -3.17
N PRO A 159 15.25 4.87 -2.51
CA PRO A 159 15.07 4.43 -1.12
C PRO A 159 15.46 2.98 -0.84
N VAL A 160 15.17 2.05 -1.77
CA VAL A 160 15.56 0.64 -1.62
C VAL A 160 17.07 0.50 -1.67
N ARG A 161 17.73 1.13 -2.65
CA ARG A 161 19.19 1.10 -2.77
C ARG A 161 19.87 1.67 -1.53
N ASP A 162 19.45 2.86 -1.10
CA ASP A 162 19.98 3.53 0.09
C ASP A 162 19.81 2.68 1.34
N PHE A 163 18.67 2.01 1.50
CA PHE A 163 18.42 1.12 2.62
C PHE A 163 19.39 -0.07 2.65
N VAL A 164 19.65 -0.71 1.51
CA VAL A 164 20.58 -1.84 1.40
C VAL A 164 22.00 -1.40 1.75
N LEU A 165 22.46 -0.30 1.17
CA LEU A 165 23.81 0.22 1.41
C LEU A 165 23.97 0.66 2.87
N ALA A 166 23.02 1.39 3.43
CA ALA A 166 23.05 1.81 4.84
C ALA A 166 22.96 0.62 5.83
N ALA A 167 22.38 -0.51 5.42
CA ALA A 167 22.42 -1.73 6.20
C ALA A 167 23.82 -2.35 6.18
N LEU A 168 24.47 -2.40 5.02
CA LEU A 168 25.83 -2.94 4.86
C LEU A 168 26.89 -2.07 5.55
N ASP A 169 26.74 -0.74 5.53
CA ASP A 169 27.63 0.17 6.27
C ASP A 169 27.66 -0.13 7.78
N ARG A 170 26.57 -0.68 8.32
CA ARG A 170 26.47 -1.10 9.73
C ARG A 170 27.01 -2.52 9.98
N HIS A 171 27.32 -3.26 8.92
CA HIS A 171 27.81 -4.63 8.95
C HIS A 171 29.07 -4.76 8.06
N PRO A 172 30.21 -4.18 8.47
CA PRO A 172 31.42 -4.11 7.63
C PRO A 172 32.04 -5.48 7.32
N ASP A 173 31.73 -6.51 8.11
CA ASP A 173 32.18 -7.89 7.89
C ASP A 173 31.24 -8.69 6.97
N ALA A 174 30.22 -8.04 6.39
CA ALA A 174 29.27 -8.69 5.51
C ALA A 174 29.93 -9.11 4.20
N GLU A 175 29.84 -10.39 3.87
CA GLU A 175 30.28 -10.97 2.61
C GLU A 175 29.10 -11.23 1.67
N ALA A 176 27.87 -11.22 2.19
CA ALA A 176 26.66 -11.45 1.41
C ALA A 176 25.49 -10.55 1.85
N ALA A 177 24.73 -10.07 0.87
CA ALA A 177 23.45 -9.40 1.06
C ALA A 177 22.34 -10.26 0.44
N VAL A 178 21.35 -10.66 1.23
CA VAL A 178 20.21 -11.45 0.76
C VAL A 178 18.97 -10.57 0.71
N LEU A 179 18.51 -10.25 -0.50
CA LEU A 179 17.25 -9.56 -0.73
C LEU A 179 16.09 -10.55 -0.70
N VAL A 180 15.24 -10.43 0.31
CA VAL A 180 14.01 -11.21 0.46
C VAL A 180 12.88 -10.48 -0.24
N MET A 181 12.42 -11.05 -1.35
CA MET A 181 11.51 -10.44 -2.31
C MET A 181 10.08 -11.00 -2.23
N SER A 182 9.72 -11.61 -1.10
CA SER A 182 8.43 -12.25 -0.85
C SER A 182 7.23 -11.34 -1.13
N SER A 183 7.37 -10.03 -0.89
CA SER A 183 6.32 -9.03 -1.08
C SER A 183 6.42 -8.33 -2.45
N VAL A 184 7.57 -8.44 -3.13
CA VAL A 184 7.78 -7.87 -4.47
C VAL A 184 6.99 -8.69 -5.48
N SER A 185 6.01 -8.05 -6.13
CA SER A 185 5.15 -8.68 -7.13
C SER A 185 5.37 -8.09 -8.53
N TYR A 186 6.07 -6.96 -8.61
CA TYR A 186 6.35 -6.24 -9.82
C TYR A 186 7.66 -5.46 -9.69
N ILE A 187 8.42 -5.42 -10.79
CA ILE A 187 9.62 -4.59 -10.97
C ILE A 187 9.49 -3.86 -12.30
N ASP A 188 9.58 -2.53 -12.30
CA ASP A 188 9.65 -1.74 -13.55
C ASP A 188 11.10 -1.59 -14.07
N SER A 189 11.27 -0.89 -15.18
CA SER A 189 12.60 -0.67 -15.77
C SER A 189 13.54 0.09 -14.82
N SER A 190 13.06 1.11 -14.12
CA SER A 190 13.88 1.87 -13.17
C SER A 190 14.27 1.04 -11.95
N GLY A 191 13.38 0.18 -11.47
CA GLY A 191 13.67 -0.80 -10.43
C GLY A 191 14.71 -1.82 -10.85
N LEU A 192 14.64 -2.31 -12.10
CA LEU A 192 15.66 -3.21 -12.66
C LEU A 192 17.02 -2.52 -12.78
N GLU A 193 17.07 -1.32 -13.37
CA GLU A 193 18.30 -0.52 -13.49
C GLU A 193 18.94 -0.29 -12.11
N MET A 194 18.14 0.00 -11.10
CA MET A 194 18.61 0.14 -9.72
C MET A 194 19.19 -1.16 -9.17
N LEU A 195 18.54 -2.31 -9.39
CA LEU A 195 19.07 -3.60 -8.94
C LEU A 195 20.37 -3.99 -9.65
N GLU A 196 20.51 -3.64 -10.94
CA GLU A 196 21.76 -3.80 -11.69
C GLU A 196 22.88 -2.91 -11.14
N ALA A 197 22.59 -1.65 -10.85
CA ALA A 197 23.53 -0.75 -10.20
C ALA A 197 23.93 -1.26 -8.80
N LEU A 198 22.95 -1.68 -7.99
CA LEU A 198 23.18 -2.26 -6.67
C LEU A 198 24.07 -3.50 -6.77
N HIS A 199 23.82 -4.40 -7.72
CA HIS A 199 24.67 -5.56 -7.94
C HIS A 199 26.13 -5.17 -8.22
N ALA A 200 26.35 -4.18 -9.09
CA ALA A 200 27.69 -3.68 -9.40
C ALA A 200 28.37 -3.03 -8.18
N ASP A 201 27.63 -2.24 -7.40
CA ASP A 201 28.14 -1.61 -6.17
C ASP A 201 28.58 -2.66 -5.14
N LEU A 202 27.77 -3.72 -4.96
CA LEU A 202 28.07 -4.81 -4.04
C LEU A 202 29.27 -5.63 -4.52
N GLN A 203 29.36 -5.92 -5.82
CA GLN A 203 30.53 -6.59 -6.39
C GLN A 203 31.81 -5.78 -6.18
N ALA A 204 31.77 -4.45 -6.34
CA ALA A 204 32.92 -3.59 -6.08
C ALA A 204 33.37 -3.63 -4.61
N GLN A 205 32.46 -3.93 -3.69
CA GLN A 205 32.72 -4.10 -2.26
C GLN A 205 33.02 -5.57 -1.87
N SER A 206 33.11 -6.49 -2.83
CA SER A 206 33.25 -7.93 -2.59
C SER A 206 32.11 -8.55 -1.76
N VAL A 207 30.91 -7.94 -1.82
CA VAL A 207 29.69 -8.45 -1.21
C VAL A 207 28.85 -9.17 -2.27
N ALA A 208 28.53 -10.45 -2.03
CA ALA A 208 27.68 -11.23 -2.91
C ALA A 208 26.21 -10.84 -2.75
N LEU A 209 25.54 -10.49 -3.86
CA LEU A 209 24.09 -10.31 -3.88
C LEU A 209 23.38 -11.65 -4.07
N HIS A 210 22.42 -11.95 -3.21
CA HIS A 210 21.52 -13.10 -3.31
C HIS A 210 20.07 -12.64 -3.34
N LEU A 211 19.23 -13.35 -4.09
CA LEU A 211 17.79 -13.11 -4.17
C LEU A 211 17.05 -14.31 -3.55
N ALA A 212 16.12 -14.04 -2.66
CA ALA A 212 15.28 -15.06 -2.03
C ALA A 212 13.79 -14.77 -2.22
N GLU A 213 12.99 -15.81 -2.42
CA GLU A 213 11.52 -15.73 -2.50
C GLU A 213 11.02 -14.82 -3.65
N VAL A 214 11.74 -14.81 -4.77
CA VAL A 214 11.29 -14.11 -5.98
C VAL A 214 10.05 -14.81 -6.54
N LYS A 215 8.93 -14.09 -6.68
CA LYS A 215 7.70 -14.65 -7.25
C LYS A 215 7.90 -15.05 -8.71
N GLY A 216 7.25 -16.13 -9.14
CA GLY A 216 7.33 -16.67 -10.52
C GLY A 216 7.24 -15.60 -11.62
N PRO A 217 6.17 -14.78 -11.67
CA PRO A 217 6.04 -13.73 -12.70
C PRO A 217 7.16 -12.69 -12.70
N VAL A 218 7.79 -12.44 -11.55
CA VAL A 218 8.95 -11.54 -11.44
C VAL A 218 10.21 -12.25 -11.93
N ALA A 219 10.41 -13.51 -11.51
CA ALA A 219 11.54 -14.33 -11.96
C ALA A 219 11.53 -14.54 -13.48
N ASP A 220 10.36 -14.81 -14.09
CA ASP A 220 10.21 -14.98 -15.54
C ASP A 220 10.66 -13.74 -16.33
N ARG A 221 10.42 -12.54 -15.77
CA ARG A 221 10.85 -11.27 -16.36
C ARG A 221 12.33 -11.02 -16.14
N LEU A 222 12.82 -11.26 -14.93
CA LEU A 222 14.24 -11.09 -14.62
C LEU A 222 15.11 -12.08 -15.41
N ALA A 223 14.62 -13.29 -15.69
CA ALA A 223 15.35 -14.31 -16.45
C ALA A 223 15.77 -13.87 -17.87
N GLN A 224 15.26 -12.73 -18.36
CA GLN A 224 15.60 -12.14 -19.65
C GLN A 224 16.59 -10.96 -19.53
N THR A 225 17.11 -10.66 -18.33
CA THR A 225 17.91 -9.47 -18.05
C THR A 225 19.36 -9.80 -17.73
N HIS A 226 20.24 -8.80 -17.82
CA HIS A 226 21.66 -8.95 -17.49
C HIS A 226 21.87 -9.23 -16.00
N LEU A 227 21.06 -8.62 -15.12
CA LEU A 227 21.08 -8.92 -13.69
C LEU A 227 20.97 -10.42 -13.40
N TRP A 228 19.98 -11.10 -13.99
CA TRP A 228 19.73 -12.50 -13.69
C TRP A 228 20.83 -13.41 -14.22
N HIS A 229 21.38 -13.11 -15.40
CA HIS A 229 22.50 -13.86 -15.96
C HIS A 229 23.84 -13.55 -15.30
N GLY A 230 23.99 -12.37 -14.69
CA GLY A 230 25.18 -11.97 -13.94
C GLY A 230 25.26 -12.62 -12.55
N LEU A 231 24.12 -13.06 -12.01
CA LEU A 231 24.05 -13.82 -10.77
C LEU A 231 24.26 -15.32 -11.03
N PRO A 232 25.12 -16.01 -10.27
CA PRO A 232 25.22 -17.46 -10.33
C PRO A 232 23.90 -18.12 -9.92
N GLU A 233 23.57 -19.30 -10.47
CA GLU A 233 22.34 -20.02 -10.10
C GLU A 233 22.22 -20.26 -8.58
N SER A 234 23.35 -20.44 -7.88
CA SER A 234 23.42 -20.57 -6.42
C SER A 234 23.05 -19.30 -5.64
N HIS A 235 22.77 -18.18 -6.33
CA HIS A 235 22.36 -16.92 -5.74
C HIS A 235 20.84 -16.70 -5.80
N HIS A 236 20.11 -17.62 -6.43
CA HIS A 236 18.66 -17.59 -6.52
C HIS A 236 18.06 -18.65 -5.60
N HIS A 237 17.32 -18.20 -4.59
CA HIS A 237 16.82 -19.06 -3.52
C HIS A 237 15.29 -19.08 -3.45
N LEU A 238 14.73 -20.27 -3.30
CA LEU A 238 13.28 -20.44 -3.15
C LEU A 238 12.76 -19.97 -1.79
N SER A 239 13.61 -19.94 -0.76
CA SER A 239 13.27 -19.50 0.59
C SER A 239 14.45 -18.79 1.25
N VAL A 240 14.16 -17.99 2.28
CA VAL A 240 15.21 -17.36 3.09
C VAL A 240 16.08 -18.41 3.80
N ALA A 241 15.47 -19.50 4.26
CA ALA A 241 16.20 -20.60 4.89
C ALA A 241 17.21 -21.24 3.92
N ALA A 242 16.79 -21.53 2.68
CA ALA A 242 17.68 -22.07 1.65
C ALA A 242 18.86 -21.12 1.33
N ALA A 243 18.61 -19.80 1.31
CA ALA A 243 19.66 -18.81 1.12
C ALA A 243 20.70 -18.84 2.24
N VAL A 244 20.24 -18.93 3.49
CA VAL A 244 21.10 -19.03 4.68
C VAL A 244 21.90 -20.33 4.67
N ASP A 245 21.28 -21.45 4.32
CA ASP A 245 21.93 -22.76 4.29
C ASP A 245 23.01 -22.82 3.19
N ALA A 246 22.74 -22.25 2.02
CA ALA A 246 23.72 -22.14 0.93
C ALA A 246 24.94 -21.29 1.30
N LEU A 247 24.77 -20.32 2.21
CA LEU A 247 25.82 -19.44 2.73
C LEU A 247 26.53 -20.01 3.98
N GLY A 248 26.47 -21.34 4.19
CA GLY A 248 27.19 -22.02 5.26
C GLY A 248 26.38 -22.27 6.53
N GLY A 249 25.04 -22.09 6.48
CA GLY A 249 24.13 -22.33 7.60
C GLY A 249 24.38 -21.42 8.81
N ASP A 250 23.49 -21.43 9.79
CA ASP A 250 23.83 -20.90 11.12
C ASP A 250 24.72 -21.94 11.78
N GLY A 251 26.04 -21.81 11.61
CA GLY A 251 27.01 -22.75 12.17
C GLY A 251 26.66 -23.10 13.62
N GLY A 252 26.30 -24.37 13.85
CA GLY A 252 25.91 -24.94 15.13
C GLY A 252 27.08 -25.02 16.13
N ASN A 253 27.75 -23.91 16.38
CA ASN A 253 28.65 -23.75 17.50
C ASN A 253 27.97 -22.81 18.49
N GLU A 254 27.43 -23.39 19.55
CA GLU A 254 26.82 -22.71 20.71
C GLU A 254 27.71 -21.62 21.34
N THR A 255 28.97 -21.50 20.89
CA THR A 255 29.99 -20.60 21.39
C THR A 255 29.92 -19.16 20.84
N THR A 256 29.21 -18.88 19.73
CA THR A 256 29.10 -17.51 19.16
C THR A 256 27.74 -16.84 19.40
N ALA A 257 26.79 -17.55 20.02
CA ALA A 257 25.46 -17.01 20.38
C ALA A 257 25.51 -15.88 21.44
N ALA A 258 26.69 -15.57 21.97
CA ALA A 258 26.93 -14.48 22.92
C ALA A 258 27.23 -13.13 22.25
N ALA A 259 27.59 -13.07 20.96
CA ALA A 259 28.27 -11.89 20.41
C ALA A 259 27.36 -10.77 19.87
N THR A 260 26.11 -11.02 19.47
CA THR A 260 25.23 -9.92 19.03
C THR A 260 23.77 -10.18 19.38
N ARG A 261 23.48 -10.31 20.68
CA ARG A 261 22.12 -10.04 21.17
C ARG A 261 21.89 -8.54 21.05
N HIS A 262 21.32 -8.09 19.94
CA HIS A 262 21.00 -6.68 19.76
C HIS A 262 19.81 -6.32 20.66
N ARG A 263 20.08 -6.10 21.94
CA ARG A 263 19.12 -5.62 22.92
C ARG A 263 19.03 -4.11 22.80
N ILE A 264 18.38 -3.61 21.75
CA ILE A 264 17.99 -2.20 21.72
C ILE A 264 16.71 -2.09 22.55
N HIS A 265 16.89 -1.67 23.79
CA HIS A 265 15.81 -1.07 24.56
C HIS A 265 15.41 0.21 23.81
N GLY A 266 14.32 0.15 23.04
CA GLY A 266 13.77 1.35 22.41
C GLY A 266 13.31 2.32 23.50
N PRO A 267 13.69 3.61 23.44
CA PRO A 267 13.03 4.61 24.26
C PRO A 267 11.60 4.79 23.73
N ASP A 268 10.71 5.16 24.66
CA ASP A 268 9.31 5.50 24.49
C ASP A 268 8.86 5.85 23.06
N ARG A 269 7.86 5.11 22.58
CA ARG A 269 6.95 5.63 21.56
C ARG A 269 6.31 6.91 22.10
N PRO A 270 6.37 8.06 21.39
CA PRO A 270 5.25 8.97 21.50
C PRO A 270 4.07 8.32 20.78
N ALA A 271 2.98 8.12 21.52
CA ALA A 271 1.66 8.01 20.90
C ALA A 271 1.47 9.28 20.05
N GLY A 272 1.34 9.10 18.75
CA GLY A 272 1.28 10.18 17.77
C GLY A 272 0.68 9.69 16.49
#